data_AF-A0A2K8KRP8-F1
#
_entry.id   AF-A0A2K8KRP8-F1
#
_cell.length_a   1.000
_cell.length_b   1.000
_cell.length_c   1.000
_cell.angle_alpha   90.00
_cell.angle_beta   90.00
_cell.angle_gamma   90.00
#
_symmetry.space_group_name_H-M   'P 1'
#
loop_
_entity.id
_entity.type
_entity.pdbx_description
1 polymer ?
#
loop_
_entity_poly.entity_id
_entity_poly.type
_entity_poly.pdbx_seq_one_letter_code
_entity_poly.pdbx_strand_id
1 'polypeptide(L)'
;MTDTSSNAQAAHLIGVTAKAMLDGSAHYLQGAIELERLRHLIGAYENDPDFMAFVGVMAEINSLKLDTDKPNWVERATPAQQSAIAESVAWAKAVSWAQCQALAERYGVT
;
A
#
# COMPACT_ATOMS: atom_id res chain seq x y z
N MET A 1 -2.52 -8.94 23.43
CA MET A 1 -2.06 -7.58 23.73
C MET A 1 -1.02 -7.23 22.70
N THR A 2 -1.38 -6.46 21.67
CA THR A 2 -0.38 -5.80 20.83
C THR A 2 0.27 -4.71 21.66
N ASP A 3 1.60 -4.72 21.69
CA ASP A 3 2.40 -3.74 22.43
C ASP A 3 2.17 -2.34 21.84
N THR A 4 1.86 -1.36 22.68
CA THR A 4 1.64 0.05 22.28
C THR A 4 2.80 0.60 21.44
N SER A 5 4.02 0.12 21.68
CA SER A 5 5.22 0.44 20.89
C SER A 5 5.10 -0.02 19.43
N SER A 6 4.55 -1.22 19.20
CA SER A 6 4.33 -1.80 17.87
C SER A 6 3.29 -0.99 17.08
N ASN A 7 2.23 -0.52 17.73
CA ASN A 7 1.20 0.29 17.09
C ASN A 7 1.71 1.67 16.70
N ALA A 8 2.52 2.31 17.55
CA ALA A 8 3.15 3.59 17.24
C ALA A 8 4.13 3.47 16.05
N GLN A 9 4.90 2.38 16.00
CA GLN A 9 5.77 2.10 14.87
C GLN A 9 4.97 1.84 13.57
N ALA A 10 3.89 1.06 13.63
CA ALA A 10 3.03 0.81 12.48
C ALA A 10 2.37 2.09 11.96
N ALA A 11 1.92 2.97 12.86
CA ALA A 11 1.41 4.30 12.51
C ALA A 11 2.47 5.11 11.76
N HIS A 12 3.70 5.19 12.27
CA HIS A 12 4.79 5.88 11.57
C HIS A 12 5.06 5.29 10.17
N LEU A 13 5.10 3.96 10.04
CA LEU A 13 5.32 3.28 8.76
C LEU A 13 4.21 3.54 7.74
N ILE A 14 2.97 3.74 8.16
CA ILE A 14 1.86 4.14 7.28
C ILE A 14 2.17 5.49 6.64
N GLY A 15 2.56 6.48 7.45
CA GLY A 15 2.89 7.82 6.97
C GLY A 15 4.09 7.82 6.02
N VAL A 16 5.14 7.06 6.35
CA VAL A 16 6.34 6.92 5.51
C VAL A 16 5.99 6.24 4.17
N THR A 17 5.24 5.14 4.20
CA THR A 17 4.86 4.38 3.00
C THR A 17 3.98 5.24 2.08
N ALA A 18 2.99 5.93 2.63
CA ALA A 18 2.11 6.79 1.86
C ALA A 18 2.89 7.94 1.18
N LYS A 19 3.85 8.57 1.89
CA LYS A 19 4.75 9.57 1.29
C LYS A 19 5.60 8.99 0.17
N ALA A 20 6.20 7.82 0.39
CA ALA A 20 7.03 7.14 -0.61
C ALA A 20 6.26 6.76 -1.88
N MET A 21 4.96 6.41 -1.74
CA MET A 21 4.08 6.17 -2.88
C MET A 21 3.75 7.44 -3.68
N LEU A 22 3.63 8.57 -2.99
CA LEU A 22 3.35 9.88 -3.60
C LEU A 22 4.58 10.45 -4.33
N ASP A 23 5.76 10.35 -3.74
CA ASP A 23 7.00 10.87 -4.34
C ASP A 23 7.66 9.90 -5.34
N GLY A 24 7.19 8.66 -5.40
CA GLY A 24 7.67 7.63 -6.32
C GLY A 24 8.94 6.91 -5.86
N SER A 25 9.38 7.10 -4.62
CA SER A 25 10.49 6.36 -4.02
C SER A 25 10.14 4.92 -3.65
N ALA A 26 8.85 4.56 -3.62
CA ALA A 26 8.37 3.19 -3.51
C ALA A 26 7.52 2.78 -4.73
N HIS A 27 7.61 1.51 -5.14
CA HIS A 27 6.69 0.96 -6.14
C HIS A 27 5.26 0.99 -5.60
N TYR A 28 4.31 1.52 -6.38
CA TYR A 28 2.97 1.83 -5.88
C TYR A 28 2.22 0.60 -5.36
N LEU A 29 2.25 -0.52 -6.08
CA LEU A 29 1.59 -1.75 -5.63
C LEU A 29 2.26 -2.39 -4.41
N GLN A 30 3.57 -2.20 -4.24
CA GLN A 30 4.26 -2.69 -3.03
C GLN A 30 3.85 -1.86 -1.82
N GLY A 31 3.78 -0.53 -1.97
CA GLY A 31 3.25 0.36 -0.95
C GLY A 31 1.79 0.05 -0.61
N ALA A 32 0.95 -0.27 -1.59
CA ALA A 32 -0.44 -0.66 -1.36
C ALA A 32 -0.58 -1.92 -0.51
N ILE A 33 0.24 -2.96 -0.79
CA ILE A 33 0.31 -4.18 0.04
C ILE A 33 0.71 -3.82 1.47
N GLU A 34 1.73 -2.98 1.64
CA GLU A 34 2.23 -2.61 2.96
C GLU A 34 1.22 -1.78 3.75
N LEU A 35 0.54 -0.82 3.11
CA LEU A 35 -0.55 -0.05 3.74
C LEU A 35 -1.71 -0.97 4.17
N GLU A 36 -2.10 -1.94 3.34
CA GLU A 36 -3.13 -2.90 3.70
C GLU A 36 -2.71 -3.76 4.89
N ARG A 37 -1.45 -4.20 4.94
CA ARG A 37 -0.90 -4.97 6.06
C ARG A 37 -0.83 -4.16 7.36
N LEU A 38 -0.34 -2.92 7.29
CA LEU A 38 -0.13 -2.05 8.45
C LEU A 38 -1.44 -1.61 9.11
N ARG A 39 -2.53 -1.47 8.35
CA ARG A 39 -3.85 -1.08 8.88
C ARG A 39 -4.34 -2.03 9.99
N HIS A 40 -4.02 -3.32 9.87
CA HIS A 40 -4.38 -4.36 10.84
C HIS A 40 -3.62 -4.18 12.16
N LEU A 41 -2.38 -3.70 12.10
CA LEU A 41 -1.54 -3.51 13.29
C LEU A 41 -2.00 -2.33 14.15
N ILE A 42 -2.48 -1.26 13.53
CA ILE A 42 -3.00 -0.10 14.26
C ILE A 42 -4.47 -0.26 14.67
N GLY A 43 -5.11 -1.39 14.32
CA GLY A 43 -6.53 -1.61 14.56
C GLY A 43 -7.41 -0.61 13.83
N ALA A 44 -6.99 -0.13 12.64
CA ALA A 44 -7.84 0.69 11.81
C ALA A 44 -9.11 -0.11 11.50
N TYR A 45 -10.27 0.49 11.78
CA TYR A 45 -11.55 -0.17 11.54
C TYR A 45 -11.68 -0.60 10.08
N GLU A 46 -12.41 -1.68 9.83
CA GLU A 46 -12.68 -2.17 8.46
C GLU A 46 -13.29 -1.11 7.54
N ASN A 47 -13.86 -0.05 8.10
CA ASN A 47 -14.49 1.06 7.39
C ASN A 47 -13.69 2.38 7.44
N ASP A 48 -12.41 2.38 7.83
CA ASP A 48 -11.58 3.58 7.71
C ASP A 48 -11.50 3.99 6.23
N PRO A 49 -12.07 5.16 5.85
CA PRO A 49 -12.23 5.54 4.45
C PRO A 49 -10.88 5.73 3.74
N ASP A 50 -9.81 6.01 4.50
CA ASP A 50 -8.48 6.18 3.94
C ASP A 50 -7.82 4.84 3.58
N PHE A 51 -8.29 3.73 4.15
CA PHE A 51 -7.79 2.39 3.84
C PHE A 51 -8.64 1.62 2.82
N MET A 52 -9.90 2.00 2.62
CA MET A 52 -10.84 1.26 1.78
C MET A 52 -10.39 1.08 0.33
N ALA A 53 -9.73 2.08 -0.25
CA ALA A 53 -9.21 1.99 -1.61
C ALA A 53 -8.18 0.85 -1.76
N PHE A 54 -7.37 0.59 -0.74
CA PHE A 54 -6.33 -0.44 -0.77
C PHE A 54 -6.89 -1.86 -0.69
N VAL A 55 -8.10 -2.06 -0.14
CA VAL A 55 -8.81 -3.35 -0.21
C VAL A 55 -9.13 -3.70 -1.67
N GLY A 56 -9.60 -2.72 -2.44
CA GLY A 56 -9.83 -2.88 -3.88
C GLY A 56 -8.53 -3.13 -4.66
N VAL A 57 -7.47 -2.40 -4.32
CA VAL A 57 -6.14 -2.60 -4.93
C VAL A 57 -5.57 -3.99 -4.64
N MET A 58 -5.80 -4.55 -3.44
CA MET A 58 -5.37 -5.92 -3.14
C MET A 58 -6.11 -6.98 -3.97
N ALA A 59 -7.40 -6.79 -4.24
CA ALA A 59 -8.14 -7.69 -5.12
C ALA A 59 -7.56 -7.67 -6.55
N GLU A 60 -7.21 -6.48 -7.05
CA GLU A 60 -6.55 -6.31 -8.35
C GLU A 60 -5.18 -7.01 -8.38
N ILE A 61 -4.32 -6.75 -7.38
CA ILE A 61 -2.99 -7.38 -7.27
C ILE A 61 -3.09 -8.91 -7.26
N ASN A 62 -4.03 -9.46 -6.48
CA ASN A 62 -4.24 -10.91 -6.41
C ASN A 62 -4.64 -11.51 -7.77
N SER A 63 -5.35 -10.75 -8.61
CA SER A 63 -5.74 -11.19 -9.96
C SER A 63 -4.56 -11.31 -10.92
N LEU A 64 -3.47 -10.57 -10.68
CA LEU A 64 -2.26 -10.58 -11.51
C LEU A 64 -1.43 -11.86 -11.37
N LYS A 65 -1.74 -12.71 -10.38
CA LYS A 65 -1.03 -13.98 -10.09
C LYS A 65 0.47 -13.79 -9.96
N LEU A 66 0.86 -12.73 -9.24
CA LEU A 66 2.24 -12.39 -8.95
C LEU A 66 2.68 -13.10 -7.65
N ASP A 67 3.95 -13.45 -7.57
CA ASP A 67 4.56 -14.01 -6.35
C ASP A 67 4.96 -12.86 -5.42
N THR A 68 3.96 -12.20 -4.82
CA THR A 68 4.15 -10.97 -4.01
C THR A 68 4.96 -11.20 -2.74
N ASP A 69 5.12 -12.46 -2.32
CA ASP A 69 5.92 -12.84 -1.16
C ASP A 69 7.42 -12.80 -1.45
N LYS A 70 7.83 -12.82 -2.73
CA LYS A 70 9.24 -12.74 -3.10
C LYS A 70 9.73 -11.29 -3.14
N PRO A 71 10.95 -11.04 -2.64
CA PRO A 71 11.60 -9.77 -2.88
C PRO A 71 11.81 -9.58 -4.38
N ASN A 72 11.63 -8.34 -4.82
CA ASN A 72 11.80 -7.92 -6.21
C ASN A 72 10.84 -8.64 -7.18
N TRP A 73 9.60 -8.93 -6.76
CA TRP A 73 8.60 -9.59 -7.61
C TRP A 73 8.23 -8.77 -8.85
N VAL A 74 8.33 -7.44 -8.78
CA VAL A 74 8.08 -6.54 -9.91
C VAL A 74 9.13 -6.77 -11.00
N GLU A 75 10.40 -6.82 -10.60
CA GLU A 75 11.55 -7.00 -11.49
C GLU A 75 11.61 -8.40 -12.08
N ARG A 76 11.03 -9.38 -11.39
CA ARG A 76 10.93 -10.78 -11.83
C ARG A 76 9.73 -11.05 -12.74
N ALA A 77 8.82 -10.09 -12.89
CA ALA A 77 7.63 -10.24 -13.71
C ALA A 77 7.99 -10.45 -15.19
N THR A 78 7.28 -11.36 -15.85
CA THR A 78 7.37 -11.53 -17.31
C THR A 78 6.96 -10.24 -18.04
N PRO A 79 7.34 -10.04 -19.32
CA PRO A 79 6.94 -8.83 -20.06
C PRO A 79 5.42 -8.60 -20.08
N ALA A 80 4.61 -9.67 -20.21
CA ALA A 80 3.16 -9.57 -20.14
C ALA A 80 2.66 -9.11 -18.76
N GLN A 81 3.26 -9.64 -17.68
CA GLN A 81 2.95 -9.21 -16.32
C GLN A 81 3.41 -7.78 -16.05
N GLN A 82 4.53 -7.32 -16.62
CA GLN A 82 4.98 -5.94 -16.49
C GLN A 82 3.98 -4.95 -17.11
N SER A 83 3.38 -5.29 -18.25
CA SER A 83 2.30 -4.48 -18.85
C SER A 83 1.09 -4.40 -17.92
N ALA A 84 0.63 -5.54 -17.40
CA ALA A 84 -0.49 -5.59 -16.47
C ALA A 84 -0.19 -4.82 -15.17
N ILE A 85 1.02 -4.94 -14.63
CA ILE A 85 1.48 -4.17 -13.46
C ILE A 85 1.40 -2.67 -13.75
N ALA A 86 1.85 -2.21 -14.91
CA ALA A 86 1.81 -0.79 -15.26
C ALA A 86 0.37 -0.26 -15.34
N GLU A 87 -0.54 -1.04 -15.93
CA GLU A 87 -1.98 -0.73 -15.98
C GLU A 87 -2.59 -0.68 -14.57
N SER A 88 -2.32 -1.68 -13.73
CA SER A 88 -2.80 -1.71 -12.35
C SER A 88 -2.19 -0.58 -11.50
N VAL A 89 -0.94 -0.17 -11.74
CA VAL A 89 -0.34 1.02 -11.09
C VAL A 89 -1.09 2.29 -11.47
N ALA A 90 -1.38 2.49 -12.76
CA ALA A 90 -2.12 3.66 -13.22
C ALA A 90 -3.53 3.71 -12.62
N TRP A 91 -4.23 2.58 -12.62
CA TRP A 91 -5.55 2.46 -12.01
C TRP A 91 -5.50 2.67 -10.48
N ALA A 92 -4.58 2.02 -9.78
CA ALA A 92 -4.42 2.15 -8.33
C ALA A 92 -4.16 3.61 -7.94
N LYS A 93 -3.27 4.30 -8.66
CA LYS A 93 -3.04 5.75 -8.45
C LYS A 93 -4.33 6.55 -8.64
N ALA A 94 -5.10 6.28 -9.69
CA ALA A 94 -6.34 7.01 -9.96
C ALA A 94 -7.38 6.86 -8.82
N VAL A 95 -7.41 5.71 -8.13
CA VAL A 95 -8.42 5.43 -7.09
C VAL A 95 -7.96 5.70 -5.66
N SER A 96 -6.65 5.72 -5.39
CA SER A 96 -6.11 5.83 -4.02
C SER A 96 -5.18 7.02 -3.77
N TRP A 97 -4.95 7.90 -4.75
CA TRP A 97 -4.02 9.03 -4.56
C TRP A 97 -4.41 9.96 -3.40
N ALA A 98 -5.69 10.34 -3.33
CA ALA A 98 -6.20 11.19 -2.26
C ALA A 98 -6.03 10.52 -0.88
N GLN A 99 -6.22 9.20 -0.81
CA GLN A 99 -6.04 8.41 0.39
C GLN A 99 -4.57 8.37 0.81
N CYS A 100 -3.62 8.24 -0.12
CA CYS A 100 -2.19 8.39 0.20
C CYS A 100 -1.89 9.76 0.81
N GLN A 101 -2.50 10.84 0.31
CA GLN A 101 -2.31 12.18 0.88
C GLN A 101 -2.86 12.25 2.32
N ALA A 102 -4.08 11.76 2.54
CA ALA A 102 -4.70 11.73 3.86
C ALA A 102 -3.90 10.90 4.88
N LEU A 103 -3.43 9.71 4.49
CA LEU A 103 -2.59 8.86 5.34
C LEU A 103 -1.23 9.51 5.62
N ALA A 104 -0.60 10.14 4.63
CA ALA A 104 0.65 10.86 4.81
C ALA A 104 0.52 12.05 5.76
N GLU A 105 -0.61 12.76 5.73
CA GLU A 105 -0.91 13.87 6.64
C GLU A 105 -1.19 13.36 8.05
N ARG A 106 -2.07 12.36 8.19
CA ARG A 106 -2.52 11.80 9.47
C ARG A 106 -1.40 11.11 10.24
N TYR A 107 -0.51 10.41 9.55
CA TYR A 107 0.50 9.54 10.16
C TYR A 107 1.95 10.00 9.91
N GLY A 108 2.16 11.07 9.15
CA GLY A 108 3.49 11.53 8.77
C GLY A 108 4.16 12.49 9.75
N VAL A 109 3.60 12.67 10.95
CA VAL A 109 4.20 13.51 12.01
C VAL A 109 5.26 12.69 12.75
N THR A 110 6.45 13.27 12.90
CA THR A 110 7.60 12.73 13.66
C THR A 110 7.43 12.90 15.16
#